data_AF-A0A952I2T6-F1
#
_entry.id   AF-A0A952I2T6-F1
#
_cell.length_a   1.000
_cell.length_b   1.000
_cell.length_c   1.000
_cell.angle_alpha   90.00
_cell.angle_beta   90.00
_cell.angle_gamma   90.00
#
_symmetry.space_group_name_H-M   'P 1'
#
loop_
_entity.id
_entity.type
_entity.pdbx_description
1 polymer ?
#
loop_
_entity_poly.entity_id
_entity_poly.type
_entity_poly.pdbx_seq_one_letter_code
_entity_poly.pdbx_strand_id
1 'polypeptide(L)'
;SPGGDEAYTLQLGLRHYTGIQFGDVSLNVNTVSPSGESADKEYILSIRDKNGDVKGSAMGDVTDIEIPVEEGIKFSEQGTYKFTITHTMEPEILSGVMEVGVVIDKAAGK
;
A
#
# COMPACT_ATOMS: atom_id res chain seq x y z
N SER A 1 -0.96 -19.93 6.63
CA SER A 1 -1.63 -18.87 7.40
C SER A 1 -0.62 -18.23 8.33
N PRO A 2 -0.58 -16.89 8.42
CA PRO A 2 0.20 -16.22 9.45
C PRO A 2 -0.23 -16.74 10.83
N GLY A 3 0.72 -17.23 11.63
CA GLY A 3 0.49 -17.68 13.01
C GLY A 3 0.60 -16.49 13.97
N GLY A 4 -0.21 -16.47 15.03
CA GLY A 4 -0.49 -15.28 15.87
C GLY A 4 0.68 -14.57 16.57
N ASP A 5 1.91 -15.09 16.46
CA ASP A 5 3.10 -14.46 17.02
C ASP A 5 4.04 -13.83 15.97
N GLU A 6 3.83 -14.11 14.69
CA GLU A 6 4.63 -13.52 13.63
C GLU A 6 4.23 -12.06 13.40
N ALA A 7 5.23 -11.18 13.41
CA ALA A 7 5.08 -9.78 13.04
C ALA A 7 5.22 -9.63 11.53
N TYR A 8 4.45 -8.71 10.95
CA TYR A 8 4.42 -8.42 9.53
C TYR A 8 4.64 -6.94 9.27
N THR A 9 5.15 -6.64 8.08
CA THR A 9 5.19 -5.30 7.50
C THR A 9 4.16 -5.24 6.39
N LEU A 10 3.28 -4.26 6.47
CA LEU A 10 2.34 -3.90 5.42
C LEU A 10 3.00 -2.82 4.56
N GLN A 11 3.09 -3.10 3.27
CA GLN A 11 3.49 -2.12 2.27
C GLN A 11 2.31 -1.87 1.31
N LEU A 12 2.18 -0.64 0.85
CA LEU A 12 1.28 -0.31 -0.25
C LEU A 12 2.08 -0.17 -1.54
N GLY A 13 1.63 -0.90 -2.55
CA GLY A 13 2.23 -0.92 -3.88
C GLY A 13 1.46 -0.03 -4.84
N LEU A 14 2.17 0.66 -5.73
CA LEU A 14 1.60 1.46 -6.81
C LEU A 14 2.38 1.19 -8.10
N ARG A 15 1.68 0.82 -9.17
CA ARG A 15 2.21 0.81 -10.53
C ARG A 15 1.65 1.99 -11.29
N HIS A 16 2.51 2.79 -11.90
CA HIS A 16 2.06 3.98 -12.60
C HIS A 16 2.95 4.37 -13.78
N TYR A 17 2.45 5.27 -14.62
CA TYR A 17 3.22 5.89 -15.69
C TYR A 17 4.36 6.73 -15.13
N THR A 18 5.58 6.57 -15.64
CA THR A 18 6.78 7.27 -15.14
C THR A 18 6.64 8.79 -15.16
N GLY A 19 5.86 9.34 -16.10
CA GLY A 19 5.53 10.76 -16.16
C GLY A 19 4.30 11.20 -15.36
N ILE A 20 3.87 10.43 -14.34
CA ILE A 20 2.74 10.79 -13.45
C ILE A 20 2.91 12.20 -12.89
N GLN A 21 1.85 12.98 -12.72
CA GLN A 21 1.95 14.37 -12.25
C GLN A 21 1.73 14.54 -10.74
N PHE A 22 1.30 13.48 -10.05
CA PHE A 22 1.07 13.50 -8.62
C PHE A 22 2.39 13.47 -7.82
N GLY A 23 2.39 14.14 -6.67
CA GLY A 23 3.48 14.07 -5.68
C GLY A 23 3.21 13.05 -4.59
N ASP A 24 1.95 12.95 -4.18
CA ASP A 24 1.44 12.01 -3.20
C ASP A 24 0.18 11.31 -3.73
N VAL A 25 -0.12 10.14 -3.18
CA VAL A 25 -1.39 9.43 -3.39
C VAL A 25 -2.05 9.12 -2.04
N SER A 26 -3.23 9.68 -1.78
CA SER A 26 -4.01 9.37 -0.57
C SER A 26 -4.88 8.16 -0.79
N LEU A 27 -4.72 7.14 0.07
CA LEU A 27 -5.42 5.87 0.01
C LEU A 27 -6.10 5.58 1.36
N ASN A 28 -7.36 5.19 1.32
CA ASN A 28 -8.03 4.52 2.41
C ASN A 28 -7.92 3.00 2.21
N VAL A 29 -7.49 2.29 3.24
CA VAL A 29 -7.45 0.83 3.30
C VAL A 29 -8.44 0.36 4.34
N ASN A 30 -9.49 -0.29 3.88
CA ASN A 30 -10.43 -1.02 4.71
C ASN A 30 -9.96 -2.47 4.85
N THR A 31 -9.76 -2.92 6.07
CA THR A 31 -9.36 -4.30 6.40
C THR A 31 -10.50 -4.99 7.14
N VAL A 32 -10.94 -6.14 6.62
CA VAL A 32 -11.95 -7.00 7.25
C VAL A 32 -11.29 -8.29 7.71
N SER A 33 -11.44 -8.62 9.00
CA SER A 33 -10.90 -9.83 9.62
C SER A 33 -11.73 -11.09 9.27
N PRO A 34 -11.21 -12.30 9.54
CA PRO A 34 -11.95 -13.54 9.35
C PRO A 34 -13.29 -13.59 10.09
N SER A 35 -13.38 -12.99 11.28
CA SER A 35 -14.61 -12.87 12.07
C SER A 35 -15.56 -11.78 11.57
N GLY A 36 -15.09 -10.91 10.66
CA GLY A 36 -15.88 -9.83 10.07
C GLY A 36 -15.68 -8.47 10.74
N GLU A 37 -14.72 -8.32 11.66
CA GLU A 37 -14.36 -7.01 12.21
C GLU A 37 -13.74 -6.15 11.11
N SER A 38 -14.16 -4.88 11.02
CA SER A 38 -13.73 -3.94 9.99
C SER A 38 -12.96 -2.78 10.61
N ALA A 39 -11.85 -2.41 9.99
CA ALA A 39 -11.06 -1.23 10.36
C ALA A 39 -10.65 -0.45 9.10
N ASP A 40 -10.81 0.86 9.16
CA ASP A 40 -10.42 1.80 8.11
C ASP A 40 -9.18 2.59 8.54
N LYS A 41 -8.22 2.72 7.63
CA LYS A 41 -7.04 3.57 7.85
C LYS A 41 -6.65 4.31 6.58
N GLU A 42 -6.33 5.59 6.73
CA GLU A 42 -5.86 6.43 5.64
C GLU A 42 -4.33 6.53 5.65
N TYR A 43 -3.74 6.45 4.46
CA TYR A 43 -2.32 6.60 4.22
C TYR A 43 -2.09 7.62 3.11
N ILE A 44 -1.04 8.42 3.26
CA ILE A 44 -0.56 9.34 2.23
C ILE A 44 0.76 8.77 1.73
N LEU A 45 0.76 8.29 0.49
CA LEU A 45 1.93 7.73 -0.17
C LEU A 45 2.69 8.82 -0.90
N SER A 46 3.81 9.27 -0.35
CA SER A 46 4.71 10.16 -1.08
C SER A 46 5.46 9.40 -2.16
N ILE A 47 5.01 9.54 -3.41
CA ILE A 47 5.58 8.86 -4.58
C ILE A 47 6.79 9.60 -5.18
N ARG A 48 7.08 10.81 -4.69
CA ARG A 48 8.28 11.57 -5.05
C ARG A 48 9.25 11.72 -3.88
N ASP A 49 10.53 11.77 -4.19
CA ASP A 49 11.57 12.11 -3.23
C ASP A 49 11.69 13.63 -3.05
N LYS A 50 12.63 14.06 -2.20
CA LYS A 50 12.86 15.48 -1.90
C LYS A 50 13.38 16.30 -3.09
N ASN A 51 13.93 15.65 -4.12
CA ASN A 51 14.40 16.30 -5.34
C ASN A 51 13.28 16.42 -6.38
N GLY A 52 12.14 15.78 -6.12
CA GLY A 52 11.00 15.71 -7.02
C GLY A 52 11.05 14.50 -7.95
N ASP A 53 12.03 13.61 -7.82
CA ASP A 53 12.13 12.40 -8.63
C ASP A 53 11.11 11.36 -8.14
N VAL A 54 10.53 10.62 -9.09
CA VAL A 54 9.63 9.51 -8.76
C VAL A 54 10.44 8.42 -8.05
N LYS A 55 9.94 7.95 -6.89
CA LYS A 55 10.51 6.82 -6.15
C LYS A 55 10.13 5.50 -6.82
N GLY A 56 10.96 4.48 -6.62
CA GLY A 56 10.68 3.12 -7.08
C GLY A 56 11.61 2.68 -8.21
N SER A 57 11.22 1.61 -8.90
CA SER A 57 11.98 1.03 -9.99
C SER A 57 11.26 1.30 -11.32
N ALA A 58 11.93 2.00 -12.23
CA ALA A 58 11.40 2.30 -13.55
C ALA A 58 11.86 1.27 -14.59
N MET A 59 10.94 0.85 -15.47
CA MET A 59 11.22 0.05 -16.65
C MET A 59 10.44 0.61 -17.85
N GLY A 60 11.14 1.39 -18.68
CA GLY A 60 10.51 2.13 -19.77
C GLY A 60 9.60 3.23 -19.22
N ASP A 61 8.32 3.19 -19.59
CA ASP A 61 7.32 4.19 -19.21
C ASP A 61 6.52 3.81 -17.95
N VAL A 62 6.89 2.71 -17.28
CA VAL A 62 6.22 2.21 -16.08
C VAL A 62 7.17 2.28 -14.89
N THR A 63 6.65 2.75 -13.77
CA THR A 63 7.35 2.75 -12.48
C THR A 63 6.54 1.97 -11.46
N ASP A 64 7.23 1.05 -10.77
CA ASP A 64 6.70 0.29 -9.63
C ASP A 64 7.30 0.83 -8.34
N ILE A 65 6.45 1.08 -7.34
CA ILE A 65 6.87 1.52 -6.01
C ILE A 65 6.14 0.72 -4.93
N GLU A 66 6.88 0.29 -3.90
CA GLU A 66 6.35 -0.30 -2.67
C GLU A 66 6.80 0.58 -1.51
N ILE A 67 5.84 1.03 -0.69
CA ILE A 67 6.09 1.89 0.47
C ILE A 67 5.63 1.15 1.73
N PRO A 68 6.52 0.82 2.67
CA PRO A 68 6.13 0.36 4.00
C PRO A 68 5.27 1.42 4.69
N VAL A 69 4.06 1.04 5.11
CA VAL A 69 3.11 1.93 5.78
C VAL A 69 2.84 1.53 7.23
N GLU A 70 3.06 0.26 7.56
CA GLU A 70 2.99 -0.24 8.94
C GLU A 70 3.97 -1.38 9.17
N GLU A 71 4.56 -1.40 10.35
CA GLU A 71 5.44 -2.46 10.82
C GLU A 71 4.89 -3.09 12.10
N GLY A 72 5.25 -4.35 12.35
CA GLY A 72 4.87 -5.04 13.58
C GLY A 72 3.41 -5.49 13.64
N ILE A 73 2.71 -5.52 12.50
CA ILE A 73 1.33 -6.01 12.44
C ILE A 73 1.29 -7.47 12.87
N LYS A 74 0.35 -7.79 13.76
CA LYS A 74 0.02 -9.17 14.12
C LYS A 74 -1.41 -9.46 13.68
N PHE A 75 -1.57 -10.47 12.83
CA PHE A 75 -2.89 -10.98 12.47
C PHE A 75 -3.38 -11.90 13.61
N SER A 76 -4.31 -11.38 14.42
CA SER A 76 -4.83 -12.03 15.63
C SER A 76 -5.72 -13.25 15.36
N GLU A 77 -6.28 -13.35 14.15
CA GLU A 77 -7.19 -14.41 13.76
C GLU A 77 -6.58 -15.26 12.64
N GLN A 78 -6.80 -16.57 12.73
CA GLN A 78 -6.48 -17.46 11.62
C GLN A 78 -7.62 -17.43 10.60
N GLY A 79 -7.34 -17.02 9.36
CA GLY A 79 -8.32 -17.07 8.28
C GLY A 79 -8.00 -16.11 7.14
N THR A 80 -9.02 -15.80 6.35
CA THR A 80 -8.91 -14.87 5.23
C THR A 80 -9.23 -13.45 5.70
N TYR A 81 -8.25 -12.56 5.57
CA TYR A 81 -8.46 -11.13 5.67
C TYR A 81 -8.78 -10.56 4.29
N LYS A 82 -9.68 -9.57 4.22
CA LYS A 82 -10.00 -8.85 2.99
C LYS A 82 -9.52 -7.41 3.12
N PHE A 83 -8.71 -6.97 2.16
CA PHE A 83 -8.30 -5.57 2.03
C PHE A 83 -9.06 -4.94 0.87
N THR A 84 -9.64 -3.77 1.10
CA THR A 84 -10.24 -2.92 0.06
C THR A 84 -9.50 -1.60 0.07
N ILE A 85 -8.96 -1.19 -1.08
CA ILE A 85 -8.16 0.03 -1.23
C ILE A 85 -8.92 1.00 -2.12
N THR A 86 -9.12 2.22 -1.64
CA THR A 86 -9.82 3.30 -2.36
C THR A 86 -8.99 4.57 -2.25
N HIS A 87 -8.79 5.31 -3.34
CA HIS A 87 -8.17 6.63 -3.21
C HIS A 87 -9.16 7.66 -2.67
N THR A 88 -8.66 8.64 -1.92
CA THR A 88 -9.46 9.72 -1.31
C THR A 88 -9.17 11.09 -1.93
N MET A 89 -8.45 11.11 -3.06
CA MET A 89 -8.02 12.31 -3.76
C MET A 89 -9.03 12.83 -4.79
N GLU A 90 -8.93 14.12 -5.08
CA GLU A 90 -9.44 14.76 -6.28
C GLU A 90 -8.31 14.95 -7.31
N PRO A 91 -8.56 14.75 -8.62
CA PRO A 91 -9.83 14.30 -9.22
C PRO A 91 -10.14 12.82 -8.94
N GLU A 92 -11.40 12.42 -9.10
CA GLU A 92 -11.86 11.02 -8.97
C GLU A 92 -11.06 10.03 -9.84
N ILE A 93 -10.44 10.48 -10.94
CA ILE A 93 -9.60 9.63 -11.78
C ILE A 93 -8.12 10.02 -11.62
N LEU A 94 -7.36 9.15 -10.99
CA LEU A 94 -5.90 9.27 -10.88
C LEU A 94 -5.21 8.85 -12.19
N SER A 95 -5.18 9.78 -13.15
CA SER A 95 -4.56 9.55 -14.46
C SER A 95 -3.11 9.10 -14.34
N GLY A 96 -2.78 7.97 -15.00
CA GLY A 96 -1.45 7.39 -14.99
C GLY A 96 -1.23 6.34 -13.89
N VAL A 97 -2.15 6.18 -12.93
CA VAL A 97 -2.15 5.03 -12.02
C VAL A 97 -2.73 3.81 -12.75
N MET A 98 -2.02 2.68 -12.68
CA MET A 98 -2.39 1.44 -13.36
C MET A 98 -2.85 0.37 -12.36
N GLU A 99 -2.09 0.20 -11.27
CA GLU A 99 -2.38 -0.80 -10.24
C GLU A 99 -2.11 -0.21 -8.85
N VAL A 100 -2.91 -0.64 -7.87
CA VAL A 100 -2.67 -0.43 -6.45
C VAL A 100 -2.81 -1.77 -5.74
N GLY A 101 -1.95 -2.02 -4.75
CA GLY A 101 -1.92 -3.31 -4.07
C GLY A 101 -1.38 -3.23 -2.66
N VAL A 102 -1.45 -4.38 -2.00
CA VAL A 102 -0.90 -4.61 -0.66
C VAL A 102 0.16 -5.69 -0.77
N VAL A 103 1.32 -5.45 -0.17
CA VAL A 103 2.37 -6.44 0.05
C VAL A 103 2.46 -6.69 1.56
N ILE A 104 2.39 -7.96 1.96
CA ILE A 104 2.52 -8.37 3.35
C ILE A 104 3.77 -9.24 3.47
N ASP A 105 4.80 -8.67 4.08
CA ASP A 105 6.05 -9.38 4.34
C ASP A 105 6.16 -9.74 5.81
N LYS A 106 6.76 -10.90 6.10
CA LYS A 106 7.19 -11.18 7.47
C LYS A 106 8.17 -10.08 7.87
N ALA A 107 7.95 -9.48 9.04
CA ALA A 107 8.91 -8.53 9.58
C ALA A 107 10.28 -9.21 9.64
N ALA A 108 11.30 -8.54 9.11
CA ALA A 108 12.66 -9.05 9.20
C ALA A 108 12.96 -9.30 10.68
N GLY A 109 13.23 -10.56 11.05
CA GLY A 109 13.67 -10.89 12.39
C GLY A 109 14.89 -10.03 12.69
N LYS A 110 14.84 -9.26 13.78
CA LYS A 110 16.05 -8.61 14.30
C LYS A 110 17.11 -9.64 14.63
#